data_AF-A0A7C6JA87-F1
#
_entry.id   AF-A0A7C6JA87-F1
#
_cell.length_a   1.000
_cell.length_b   1.000
_cell.length_c   1.000
_cell.angle_alpha   90.00
_cell.angle_beta   90.00
_cell.angle_gamma   90.00
#
_symmetry.space_group_name_H-M   'P 1'
#
loop_
_entity.id
_entity.type
_entity.pdbx_description
1 polymer ?
#
loop_
_entity_poly.entity_id
_entity_poly.type
_entity_poly.pdbx_seq_one_letter_code
_entity_poly.pdbx_strand_id
1 'polypeptide(L)'
;MAQREPGRNDPCRCGSGLKYKRCCLGKEVAFVNYKGESAVYLRNELNVFANRLTALLEEIISGRDALAKLTGFKLLQDIYNIYGQMHIFFSRFYSCGKGCAHCCCLYITVSRLEADFVKHYVTSSLSEDMQKKLYSNYLERKKRYPANDHEHKGQEAVFSLAKEYFNKKIPCIFLSGNGECLVYEVRPFSCRGLVATSDPENCKGSNRIKRFYPYAEQDSIKKAILTLSRRVYGDHAAVRHFPAWFSGGFGNNA
;
A
#
# COMPACT_ATOMS: atom_id res chain seq x y z
N MET A 1 -9.40 25.12 17.39
CA MET A 1 -9.45 25.07 18.86
C MET A 1 -8.57 23.92 19.32
N ALA A 2 -7.54 24.18 20.12
CA ALA A 2 -6.70 23.11 20.67
C ALA A 2 -7.54 22.27 21.63
N GLN A 3 -7.74 20.98 21.33
CA GLN A 3 -8.44 20.10 22.26
C GLN A 3 -7.62 19.98 23.54
N ARG A 4 -8.24 20.27 24.69
CA ARG A 4 -7.67 20.09 26.03
C ARG A 4 -7.06 18.69 26.15
N GLU A 5 -5.84 18.57 26.66
CA GLU A 5 -5.21 17.27 26.92
C GLU A 5 -6.09 16.42 27.84
N PRO A 6 -6.25 15.10 27.59
CA PRO A 6 -7.06 14.23 28.42
C PRO A 6 -6.47 14.14 29.85
N GLY A 7 -7.33 14.29 30.85
CA GLY A 7 -6.98 14.08 32.25
C GLY A 7 -6.59 12.62 32.50
N ARG A 8 -5.73 12.38 33.51
CA ARG A 8 -5.18 11.04 33.83
C ARG A 8 -6.28 9.96 33.98
N ASN A 9 -7.46 10.31 34.46
CA ASN A 9 -8.56 9.36 34.70
C ASN A 9 -9.60 9.32 33.57
N ASP A 10 -9.48 10.17 32.55
CA ASP A 10 -10.41 10.22 31.43
C ASP A 10 -10.32 8.93 30.61
N PRO A 11 -11.40 8.52 29.90
CA PRO A 11 -11.32 7.47 28.90
C PRO A 11 -10.19 7.76 27.92
N CYS A 12 -9.38 6.74 27.65
CA CYS A 12 -8.25 6.89 26.77
C CYS A 12 -8.75 7.17 25.36
N ARG A 13 -8.28 8.28 24.78
CA ARG A 13 -8.69 8.70 23.45
C ARG A 13 -8.30 7.70 22.37
N CYS A 14 -7.37 6.76 22.64
CA CYS A 14 -6.95 5.71 21.70
C CYS A 14 -8.01 4.63 21.41
N GLY A 15 -9.17 4.65 22.07
CA GLY A 15 -10.26 3.72 21.79
C GLY A 15 -10.11 2.36 22.47
N SER A 16 -9.15 2.19 23.40
CA SER A 16 -8.94 0.95 24.14
C SER A 16 -10.00 0.65 25.21
N GLY A 17 -10.89 1.60 25.52
CA GLY A 17 -11.82 1.51 26.64
C GLY A 17 -11.18 1.65 28.03
N LEU A 18 -9.85 1.79 28.13
CA LEU A 18 -9.11 1.98 29.39
C LEU A 18 -9.03 3.45 29.79
N LYS A 19 -8.70 3.75 31.06
CA LYS A 19 -8.34 5.11 31.51
C LYS A 19 -7.03 5.57 30.87
N TYR A 20 -6.88 6.86 30.56
CA TYR A 20 -5.68 7.41 29.92
C TYR A 20 -4.39 7.04 30.67
N LYS A 21 -4.38 7.13 32.01
CA LYS A 21 -3.23 6.72 32.85
C LYS A 21 -2.86 5.23 32.77
N ARG A 22 -3.81 4.37 32.43
CA ARG A 22 -3.59 2.92 32.30
C ARG A 22 -3.34 2.49 30.86
N CYS A 23 -3.28 3.44 29.92
CA CYS A 23 -3.21 3.13 28.51
C CYS A 23 -2.16 3.93 27.76
N CYS A 24 -2.29 5.25 27.68
CA CYS A 24 -1.47 6.08 26.78
C CYS A 24 -0.69 7.19 27.48
N LEU A 25 -0.95 7.43 28.77
CA LEU A 25 -0.16 8.38 29.56
C LEU A 25 1.32 7.95 29.59
N GLY A 26 2.22 8.86 29.20
CA GLY A 26 3.66 8.60 29.12
C GLY A 26 4.09 7.83 27.87
N LYS A 27 3.18 7.50 26.95
CA LYS A 27 3.52 6.93 25.64
C LYS A 27 3.77 8.04 24.62
N GLU A 28 4.65 7.74 23.68
CA GLU A 28 5.03 8.64 22.60
C GLU A 28 3.91 8.80 21.57
N VAL A 29 3.65 10.04 21.15
CA VAL A 29 2.67 10.37 20.12
C VAL A 29 3.28 10.09 18.75
N ALA A 30 2.66 9.19 17.99
CA ALA A 30 3.05 8.85 16.63
C ALA A 30 2.69 9.97 15.64
N PHE A 31 1.45 10.47 15.73
CA PHE A 31 0.97 11.62 14.96
C PHE A 31 -0.32 12.17 15.56
N VAL A 32 -0.71 13.38 15.14
CA VAL A 32 -2.02 13.96 15.40
C VAL A 32 -2.78 14.01 14.07
N ASN A 33 -4.00 13.45 14.02
CA ASN A 33 -4.80 13.41 12.80
C ASN A 33 -5.52 14.73 12.52
N TYR A 34 -6.25 14.79 11.41
CA TYR A 34 -7.05 15.94 10.99
C TYR A 34 -8.16 16.36 11.97
N LYS A 35 -8.58 15.49 12.88
CA LYS A 35 -9.55 15.78 13.94
C LYS A 35 -8.90 16.26 15.25
N GLY A 36 -7.58 16.40 15.28
CA GLY A 36 -6.84 16.75 16.50
C GLY A 36 -6.66 15.59 17.47
N GLU A 37 -6.88 14.34 17.03
CA GLU A 37 -6.75 13.15 17.86
C GLU A 37 -5.31 12.63 17.82
N SER A 38 -4.71 12.42 18.99
CA SER A 38 -3.36 11.87 19.12
C SER A 38 -3.36 10.35 18.97
N ALA A 39 -2.71 9.86 17.91
CA ALA A 39 -2.30 8.47 17.78
C ALA A 39 -1.02 8.26 18.59
N VAL A 40 -1.01 7.26 19.46
CA VAL A 40 0.17 6.95 20.29
C VAL A 40 0.73 5.57 19.95
N TYR A 41 2.04 5.43 20.09
CA TYR A 41 2.69 4.13 19.94
C TYR A 41 2.36 3.23 21.13
N LEU A 42 1.77 2.07 20.85
CA LEU A 42 1.72 0.97 21.79
C LEU A 42 3.04 0.19 21.69
N ARG A 43 4.09 0.70 22.35
CA ARG A 43 5.49 0.23 22.16
C ARG A 43 5.59 -1.30 22.16
N ASN A 44 5.00 -1.99 23.13
CA ASN A 44 5.12 -3.45 23.22
C ASN A 44 4.43 -4.17 22.05
N GLU A 45 3.16 -3.87 21.75
CA GLU A 45 2.47 -4.55 20.65
C GLU A 45 3.11 -4.24 19.28
N LEU A 46 3.46 -2.98 19.01
CA LEU A 46 4.07 -2.59 17.74
C LEU A 46 5.49 -3.15 17.58
N ASN A 47 6.28 -3.23 18.66
CA ASN A 47 7.62 -3.82 18.61
C ASN A 47 7.57 -5.31 18.25
N VAL A 48 6.55 -6.06 18.68
CA VAL A 48 6.39 -7.47 18.29
C VAL A 48 6.23 -7.59 16.78
N PHE A 49 5.37 -6.78 16.16
CA PHE A 49 5.21 -6.81 14.70
C PHE A 49 6.42 -6.25 13.96
N ALA A 50 7.04 -5.18 14.46
CA ALA A 50 8.24 -4.60 13.87
C ALA A 50 9.41 -5.60 13.87
N ASN A 51 9.67 -6.26 14.99
CA ASN A 51 10.74 -7.26 15.11
C ASN A 51 10.49 -8.46 14.19
N ARG A 52 9.25 -8.96 14.14
CA ARG A 52 8.86 -10.03 13.22
C ARG A 52 9.05 -9.64 11.76
N LEU A 53 8.68 -8.40 11.41
CA LEU A 53 8.87 -7.89 10.06
C LEU A 53 10.37 -7.78 9.74
N THR A 54 11.16 -7.14 10.61
CA THR A 54 12.61 -7.00 10.42
C THR A 54 13.28 -8.36 10.21
N ALA A 55 13.00 -9.35 11.05
CA ALA A 55 13.56 -10.70 10.89
C ALA A 55 13.20 -11.34 9.55
N LEU A 56 11.93 -11.24 9.12
CA LEU A 56 11.49 -11.74 7.81
C LEU A 56 12.18 -11.00 6.65
N LEU A 57 12.31 -9.67 6.74
CA LEU A 57 12.98 -8.88 5.72
C LEU A 57 14.47 -9.28 5.60
N GLU A 58 15.15 -9.48 6.72
CA GLU A 58 16.56 -9.91 6.76
C GLU A 58 16.76 -11.30 6.15
N GLU A 59 15.90 -12.27 6.48
CA GLU A 59 15.90 -13.61 5.88
C GLU A 59 15.74 -13.53 4.35
N ILE A 60 14.78 -12.73 3.89
CA ILE A 60 14.50 -12.55 2.46
C ILE A 60 15.69 -11.91 1.74
N ILE A 61 16.25 -10.84 2.33
CA ILE A 61 17.32 -10.04 1.74
C ILE A 61 18.65 -10.81 1.70
N SER A 62 18.92 -11.63 2.71
CA SER A 62 20.14 -12.45 2.79
C SER A 62 20.09 -13.67 1.88
N GLY A 63 18.90 -14.23 1.63
CA GLY A 63 18.72 -15.39 0.78
C GLY A 63 19.13 -15.16 -0.68
N ARG A 64 19.79 -16.16 -1.26
CA ARG A 64 20.31 -16.13 -2.64
C ARG A 64 19.64 -17.13 -3.58
N ASP A 65 19.11 -18.21 -3.02
CA ASP A 65 18.55 -19.29 -3.81
C ASP A 65 17.29 -18.88 -4.57
N ALA A 66 17.14 -19.46 -5.75
CA ALA A 66 15.94 -19.36 -6.55
C ALA A 66 14.73 -19.87 -5.76
N LEU A 67 13.60 -19.20 -5.93
CA LEU A 67 12.35 -19.54 -5.26
C LEU A 67 11.29 -19.93 -6.27
N ALA A 68 10.53 -20.98 -5.95
CA ALA A 68 9.28 -21.24 -6.65
C ALA A 68 8.32 -20.05 -6.49
N LYS A 69 7.55 -19.75 -7.54
CA LYS A 69 6.62 -18.60 -7.56
C LYS A 69 5.64 -18.61 -6.38
N LEU A 70 5.07 -19.77 -6.04
CA LEU A 70 4.15 -19.91 -4.92
C LEU A 70 4.80 -19.61 -3.56
N THR A 71 6.07 -20.00 -3.38
CA THR A 71 6.84 -19.63 -2.18
C THR A 71 7.06 -18.12 -2.12
N GLY A 72 7.39 -17.49 -3.26
CA GLY A 72 7.48 -16.04 -3.36
C GLY A 72 6.17 -15.32 -3.00
N PHE A 73 5.03 -15.82 -3.48
CA PHE A 73 3.71 -15.30 -3.10
C PHE A 73 3.43 -15.41 -1.61
N LYS A 74 3.75 -16.55 -0.98
CA LYS A 74 3.57 -16.74 0.46
C LYS A 74 4.39 -15.72 1.27
N LEU A 75 5.67 -15.56 0.96
CA LEU A 75 6.54 -14.60 1.64
C LEU A 75 6.08 -13.15 1.43
N LEU A 76 5.64 -12.81 0.21
CA LEU A 76 5.05 -11.49 -0.07
C LEU A 76 3.78 -11.25 0.76
N GLN A 77 2.91 -12.26 0.86
CA GLN A 77 1.70 -12.20 1.67
C GLN A 77 2.04 -12.05 3.16
N ASP A 78 3.08 -12.73 3.67
CA ASP A 78 3.53 -12.60 5.05
C ASP A 78 4.02 -11.17 5.37
N ILE A 79 4.80 -10.55 4.47
CA ILE A 79 5.17 -9.12 4.57
C ILE A 79 3.91 -8.25 4.68
N TYR A 80 2.95 -8.45 3.77
CA TYR A 80 1.72 -7.64 3.73
C TYR A 80 0.83 -7.83 4.95
N ASN A 81 0.75 -9.06 5.47
CA ASN A 81 -0.01 -9.39 6.66
C ASN A 81 0.60 -8.70 7.88
N ILE A 82 1.91 -8.86 8.11
CA ILE A 82 2.58 -8.25 9.26
C ILE A 82 2.50 -6.71 9.19
N TYR A 83 2.80 -6.12 8.02
CA TYR A 83 2.69 -4.68 7.81
C TYR A 83 1.24 -4.17 7.98
N GLY A 84 0.26 -4.95 7.51
CA GLY A 84 -1.17 -4.67 7.68
C GLY A 84 -1.60 -4.66 9.15
N GLN A 85 -1.12 -5.61 9.96
CA GLN A 85 -1.40 -5.66 11.39
C GLN A 85 -0.96 -4.38 12.11
N MET A 86 0.20 -3.82 11.73
CA MET A 86 0.67 -2.56 12.27
C MET A 86 -0.27 -1.40 11.94
N HIS A 87 -0.86 -1.37 10.73
CA HIS A 87 -1.85 -0.36 10.34
C HIS A 87 -3.18 -0.48 11.11
N ILE A 88 -3.58 -1.68 11.54
CA ILE A 88 -4.85 -1.88 12.27
C ILE A 88 -4.89 -1.02 13.55
N PHE A 89 -3.77 -0.95 14.29
CA PHE A 89 -3.64 -0.12 15.50
C PHE A 89 -3.95 1.36 15.27
N PHE A 90 -3.69 1.85 14.07
CA PHE A 90 -3.82 3.27 13.72
C PHE A 90 -5.02 3.55 12.79
N SER A 91 -5.69 2.52 12.30
CA SER A 91 -6.73 2.60 11.26
C SER A 91 -7.83 3.62 11.58
N ARG A 92 -8.29 3.69 12.83
CA ARG A 92 -9.31 4.64 13.29
C ARG A 92 -8.89 6.11 13.21
N PHE A 93 -7.59 6.40 13.13
CA PHE A 93 -7.05 7.75 13.03
C PHE A 93 -6.83 8.19 11.59
N TYR A 94 -6.96 7.29 10.62
CA TYR A 94 -6.79 7.59 9.21
C TYR A 94 -8.03 8.29 8.65
N SER A 95 -7.81 9.12 7.62
CA SER A 95 -8.89 9.70 6.82
C SER A 95 -9.33 8.80 5.65
N CYS A 96 -8.55 7.76 5.35
CA CYS A 96 -8.82 6.81 4.28
C CYS A 96 -9.09 5.40 4.79
N GLY A 97 -9.90 4.65 4.05
CA GLY A 97 -10.19 3.24 4.29
C GLY A 97 -10.67 2.55 3.01
N LYS A 98 -11.18 1.32 3.15
CA LYS A 98 -11.86 0.62 2.05
C LYS A 98 -13.01 1.50 1.53
N GLY A 99 -13.13 1.63 0.21
CA GLY A 99 -14.09 2.53 -0.46
C GLY A 99 -13.60 3.96 -0.71
N CYS A 100 -12.40 4.34 -0.22
CA CYS A 100 -11.77 5.62 -0.60
C CYS A 100 -10.94 5.45 -1.89
N ALA A 101 -11.28 6.23 -2.93
CA ALA A 101 -10.68 6.10 -4.26
C ALA A 101 -9.66 7.19 -4.63
N HIS A 102 -9.39 8.16 -3.76
CA HIS A 102 -8.60 9.35 -4.13
C HIS A 102 -7.16 9.01 -4.57
N CYS A 103 -6.51 8.03 -3.93
CA CYS A 103 -5.17 7.62 -4.31
C CYS A 103 -5.15 6.60 -5.47
N CYS A 104 -6.31 6.12 -5.90
CA CYS A 104 -6.44 5.18 -7.01
C CYS A 104 -6.20 5.83 -8.38
N CYS A 105 -5.69 7.07 -8.43
CA CYS A 105 -5.19 7.72 -9.65
C CYS A 105 -3.71 8.12 -9.55
N LEU A 106 -2.96 7.56 -8.60
CA LEU A 106 -1.51 7.76 -8.53
C LEU A 106 -0.78 6.80 -9.47
N TYR A 107 0.25 7.32 -10.12
CA TYR A 107 1.22 6.49 -10.81
C TYR A 107 2.07 5.76 -9.77
N ILE A 108 1.93 4.44 -9.73
CA ILE A 108 2.74 3.59 -8.87
C ILE A 108 3.46 2.55 -9.69
N THR A 109 4.63 2.17 -9.19
CA THR A 109 5.44 1.11 -9.77
C THR A 109 5.46 -0.07 -8.83
N VAL A 110 5.49 -1.28 -9.40
CA VAL A 110 5.46 -2.54 -8.65
C VAL A 110 6.40 -3.54 -9.29
N SER A 111 6.89 -4.47 -8.47
CA SER A 111 7.68 -5.61 -8.93
C SER A 111 6.85 -6.59 -9.74
N ARG A 112 7.52 -7.44 -10.54
CA ARG A 112 6.86 -8.54 -11.25
C ARG A 112 6.09 -9.45 -10.29
N LEU A 113 6.67 -9.77 -9.14
CA LEU A 113 6.05 -10.65 -8.15
C LEU A 113 4.75 -10.09 -7.60
N GLU A 114 4.71 -8.79 -7.25
CA GLU A 114 3.47 -8.14 -6.81
C GLU A 114 2.39 -8.15 -7.89
N ALA A 115 2.77 -7.90 -9.14
CA ALA A 115 1.83 -7.92 -10.26
C ALA A 115 1.28 -9.33 -10.53
N ASP A 116 2.14 -10.36 -10.53
CA ASP A 116 1.73 -11.75 -10.68
C ASP A 116 0.86 -12.21 -9.49
N PHE A 117 1.12 -11.72 -8.27
CA PHE A 117 0.30 -11.99 -7.09
C PHE A 117 -1.11 -11.40 -7.22
N VAL A 118 -1.21 -10.15 -7.70
CA VAL A 118 -2.50 -9.52 -8.04
C VAL A 118 -3.20 -10.29 -9.18
N LYS A 119 -2.47 -10.68 -10.23
CA LYS A 119 -3.03 -11.49 -11.33
C LYS A 119 -3.60 -12.80 -10.80
N HIS A 120 -2.86 -13.50 -9.94
CA HIS A 120 -3.29 -14.75 -9.33
C HIS A 120 -4.56 -14.59 -8.49
N TYR A 121 -4.68 -13.52 -7.70
CA TYR A 121 -5.93 -13.21 -6.99
C TYR A 121 -7.09 -12.95 -7.96
N VAL A 122 -6.87 -12.15 -9.00
CA VAL A 122 -7.91 -11.82 -9.99
C VAL A 122 -8.42 -13.09 -10.69
N THR A 123 -7.53 -13.99 -11.10
CA THR A 123 -7.92 -15.21 -11.82
C THR A 123 -8.54 -16.28 -10.93
N SER A 124 -8.19 -16.31 -9.64
CA SER A 124 -8.70 -17.29 -8.68
C SER A 124 -9.98 -16.84 -7.96
N SER A 125 -10.19 -15.53 -7.81
CA SER A 125 -11.24 -14.98 -6.93
C SER A 125 -12.32 -14.17 -7.65
N LEU A 126 -12.10 -13.74 -8.90
CA LEU A 126 -13.07 -12.95 -9.67
C LEU A 126 -13.61 -13.74 -10.87
N SER A 127 -14.90 -13.53 -11.19
CA SER A 127 -15.55 -14.15 -12.35
C SER A 127 -14.90 -13.71 -13.66
N GLU A 128 -15.04 -14.53 -14.71
CA GLU A 128 -14.53 -14.20 -16.06
C GLU A 128 -15.05 -12.86 -16.57
N ASP A 129 -16.30 -12.51 -16.29
CA ASP A 129 -16.88 -11.22 -16.68
C ASP A 129 -16.20 -10.05 -15.99
N MET A 130 -15.85 -10.21 -14.70
CA MET A 130 -15.08 -9.21 -13.97
C MET A 130 -13.66 -9.11 -14.53
N GLN A 131 -13.03 -10.22 -14.89
CA GLN A 131 -11.70 -10.22 -15.53
C GLN A 131 -11.73 -9.50 -16.89
N LYS A 132 -12.75 -9.76 -17.72
CA LYS A 132 -12.98 -9.06 -19.00
C LYS A 132 -13.18 -7.56 -18.77
N LYS A 133 -13.99 -7.18 -17.78
CA LYS A 133 -14.22 -5.77 -17.40
C LYS A 133 -12.93 -5.07 -16.95
N LEU A 134 -12.09 -5.73 -16.14
CA LEU A 134 -10.79 -5.19 -15.74
C LEU A 134 -9.86 -5.00 -16.95
N TYR A 135 -9.90 -5.90 -17.92
CA TYR A 135 -9.12 -5.76 -19.15
C TYR A 135 -9.65 -4.63 -20.04
N SER A 136 -10.97 -4.49 -20.19
CA SER A 136 -11.59 -3.36 -20.88
C SER A 136 -11.21 -2.02 -20.22
N ASN A 137 -11.20 -1.95 -18.88
CA ASN A 137 -10.69 -0.79 -18.14
C ASN A 137 -9.24 -0.49 -18.51
N TYR A 138 -8.37 -1.51 -18.57
CA TYR A 138 -6.98 -1.33 -18.99
C TYR A 138 -6.88 -0.73 -20.40
N LEU A 139 -7.59 -1.30 -21.38
CA LEU A 139 -7.55 -0.84 -22.77
C LEU A 139 -8.06 0.61 -22.91
N GLU A 140 -9.11 0.99 -22.19
CA GLU A 140 -9.64 2.35 -22.19
C GLU A 140 -8.66 3.34 -21.58
N ARG A 141 -8.10 3.01 -20.40
CA ARG A 141 -7.26 3.92 -19.61
C ARG A 141 -5.85 4.06 -20.16
N LYS A 142 -5.32 2.99 -20.77
CA LYS A 142 -4.00 2.98 -21.41
C LYS A 142 -3.87 4.10 -22.46
N LYS A 143 -4.95 4.41 -23.18
CA LYS A 143 -4.98 5.50 -24.17
C LYS A 143 -4.62 6.86 -23.59
N ARG A 144 -4.75 7.02 -22.26
CA ARG A 144 -4.49 8.26 -21.53
C ARG A 144 -3.14 8.25 -20.80
N TYR A 145 -2.47 7.10 -20.68
CA TYR A 145 -1.22 6.99 -19.95
C TYR A 145 -0.13 7.91 -20.55
N PRO A 146 0.81 8.39 -19.73
CA PRO A 146 1.99 9.10 -20.22
C PRO A 146 2.80 8.25 -21.22
N ALA A 147 3.52 8.91 -22.12
CA ALA A 147 4.43 8.22 -23.03
C ALA A 147 5.54 7.48 -22.24
N ASN A 148 5.96 6.30 -22.71
CA ASN A 148 7.00 5.48 -22.07
C ASN A 148 6.68 5.02 -20.62
N ASP A 149 5.40 4.90 -20.24
CA ASP A 149 4.99 4.40 -18.91
C ASP A 149 5.43 2.95 -18.60
N HIS A 150 6.01 2.25 -19.57
CA HIS A 150 6.47 0.87 -19.44
C HIS A 150 7.97 0.72 -19.08
N GLU A 151 8.76 1.80 -19.16
CA GLU A 151 10.22 1.77 -18.96
C GLU A 151 10.68 2.92 -18.07
N HIS A 152 11.52 2.64 -17.06
CA HIS A 152 11.85 3.62 -16.01
C HIS A 152 13.34 3.91 -16.04
N LYS A 153 13.72 5.09 -16.56
CA LYS A 153 15.12 5.54 -16.60
C LYS A 153 15.30 6.70 -15.62
N GLY A 154 15.58 6.37 -14.36
CA GLY A 154 15.90 7.34 -13.31
C GLY A 154 14.69 7.95 -12.59
N GLN A 155 14.95 8.56 -11.43
CA GLN A 155 13.92 9.11 -10.54
C GLN A 155 13.17 10.31 -11.15
N GLU A 156 13.86 11.14 -11.92
CA GLU A 156 13.28 12.33 -12.57
C GLU A 156 12.21 11.95 -13.61
N ALA A 157 12.50 10.94 -14.44
CA ALA A 157 11.53 10.41 -15.40
C ALA A 157 10.27 9.87 -14.68
N VAL A 158 10.46 9.09 -13.60
CA VAL A 158 9.33 8.56 -12.81
C VAL A 158 8.50 9.69 -12.18
N PHE A 159 9.14 10.73 -11.68
CA PHE A 159 8.44 11.89 -11.10
C PHE A 159 7.60 12.64 -12.14
N SER A 160 8.15 12.87 -13.34
CA SER A 160 7.44 13.51 -14.44
C SER A 160 6.21 12.70 -14.87
N LEU A 161 6.39 11.38 -15.09
CA LEU A 161 5.29 10.46 -15.40
C LEU A 161 4.22 10.46 -14.31
N ALA A 162 4.62 10.46 -13.04
CA ALA A 162 3.71 10.47 -11.92
C ALA A 162 2.87 11.75 -11.83
N LYS A 163 3.49 12.91 -12.10
CA LYS A 163 2.80 14.20 -12.14
C LYS A 163 1.80 14.25 -13.29
N GLU A 164 2.19 13.82 -14.49
CA GLU A 164 1.30 13.78 -15.66
C GLU A 164 0.10 12.86 -15.43
N TYR A 165 0.35 11.64 -14.95
CA TYR A 165 -0.69 10.64 -14.67
C TYR A 165 -1.70 11.16 -13.64
N PHE A 166 -1.22 11.78 -12.55
CA PHE A 166 -2.08 12.35 -11.50
C PHE A 166 -2.94 13.50 -12.04
N ASN A 167 -2.36 14.41 -12.83
CA ASN A 167 -3.08 15.53 -13.43
C ASN A 167 -4.20 15.08 -14.37
N LYS A 168 -3.98 13.97 -15.11
CA LYS A 168 -4.99 13.36 -15.97
C LYS A 168 -6.07 12.58 -15.18
N LYS A 169 -5.93 12.44 -13.87
CA LYS A 169 -6.85 11.72 -12.96
C LYS A 169 -7.26 10.34 -13.48
N ILE A 170 -6.30 9.58 -14.01
CA ILE A 170 -6.58 8.30 -14.65
C ILE A 170 -6.80 7.23 -13.57
N PRO A 171 -8.00 6.63 -13.46
CA PRO A 171 -8.28 5.67 -12.39
C PRO A 171 -7.50 4.35 -12.59
N CYS A 172 -7.08 3.70 -11.52
CA CYS A 172 -6.41 2.40 -11.52
C CYS A 172 -7.37 1.33 -12.03
N ILE A 173 -6.94 0.43 -12.93
CA ILE A 173 -7.79 -0.53 -13.64
C ILE A 173 -8.70 -1.38 -12.74
N PHE A 174 -8.30 -1.57 -11.47
CA PHE A 174 -9.02 -2.31 -10.43
C PHE A 174 -10.07 -1.50 -9.66
N LEU A 175 -10.18 -0.19 -9.91
CA LEU A 175 -11.19 0.67 -9.32
C LEU A 175 -12.54 0.43 -10.01
N SER A 176 -13.54 0.02 -9.23
CA SER A 176 -14.93 -0.15 -9.65
C SER A 176 -15.67 1.20 -9.77
N GLY A 177 -16.87 1.16 -10.36
CA GLY A 177 -17.71 2.36 -10.53
C GLY A 177 -18.21 2.97 -9.22
N ASN A 178 -18.30 2.20 -8.14
CA ASN A 178 -18.66 2.68 -6.79
C ASN A 178 -17.45 3.13 -5.96
N GLY A 179 -16.25 3.22 -6.54
CA GLY A 179 -15.05 3.70 -5.85
C GLY A 179 -14.32 2.65 -5.00
N GLU A 180 -14.66 1.37 -5.14
CA GLU A 180 -14.01 0.28 -4.43
C GLU A 180 -12.82 -0.29 -5.22
N CYS A 181 -11.75 -0.64 -4.53
CA CYS A 181 -10.64 -1.37 -5.14
C CYS A 181 -10.96 -2.87 -5.13
N LEU A 182 -11.12 -3.47 -6.31
CA LEU A 182 -11.45 -4.89 -6.47
C LEU A 182 -10.33 -5.84 -6.02
N VAL A 183 -9.13 -5.31 -5.81
CA VAL A 183 -7.94 -6.04 -5.34
C VAL A 183 -7.42 -5.48 -4.02
N TYR A 184 -8.28 -4.89 -3.19
CA TYR A 184 -7.89 -4.17 -1.97
C TYR A 184 -7.00 -5.02 -1.04
N GLU A 185 -7.33 -6.30 -0.85
CA GLU A 185 -6.60 -7.20 0.05
C GLU A 185 -5.18 -7.50 -0.44
N VAL A 186 -5.01 -7.67 -1.75
CA VAL A 186 -3.73 -7.98 -2.41
C VAL A 186 -3.06 -6.74 -3.03
N ARG A 187 -3.49 -5.53 -2.63
CA ARG A 187 -2.92 -4.28 -3.16
C ARG A 187 -1.40 -4.24 -2.95
N PRO A 188 -0.63 -3.78 -3.96
CA PRO A 188 0.82 -3.67 -3.86
C PRO A 188 1.29 -2.82 -2.68
N PHE A 189 2.55 -2.96 -2.27
CA PHE A 189 3.10 -2.20 -1.15
C PHE A 189 3.00 -0.70 -1.37
N SER A 190 3.32 -0.23 -2.58
CA SER A 190 3.18 1.16 -3.01
C SER A 190 1.76 1.69 -2.85
N CYS A 191 0.71 0.85 -2.97
CA CYS A 191 -0.67 1.25 -2.68
C CYS A 191 -0.98 1.21 -1.18
N ARG A 192 -0.49 0.19 -0.47
CA ARG A 192 -0.78 -0.07 0.94
C ARG A 192 -0.25 1.03 1.85
N GLY A 193 0.91 1.61 1.53
CA GLY A 193 1.51 2.72 2.25
C GLY A 193 0.83 4.08 2.04
N LEU A 194 -0.16 4.19 1.14
CA LEU A 194 -0.79 5.47 0.81
C LEU A 194 -1.86 5.92 1.82
N VAL A 195 -1.73 5.55 3.09
CA VAL A 195 -2.70 5.95 4.11
C VAL A 195 -2.56 7.44 4.45
N ALA A 196 -3.67 8.15 4.47
CA ALA A 196 -3.74 9.57 4.78
C ALA A 196 -4.17 9.80 6.24
N THR A 197 -3.53 10.77 6.88
CA THR A 197 -3.86 11.24 8.23
C THR A 197 -4.32 12.70 8.25
N SER A 198 -4.16 13.41 7.14
CA SER A 198 -4.71 14.75 6.90
C SER A 198 -6.19 14.70 6.51
N ASP A 199 -6.81 15.88 6.48
CA ASP A 199 -8.21 16.06 6.09
C ASP A 199 -8.50 15.43 4.71
N PRO A 200 -9.60 14.69 4.53
CA PRO A 200 -10.02 14.17 3.22
C PRO A 200 -10.08 15.22 2.10
N GLU A 201 -10.41 16.49 2.41
CA GLU A 201 -10.47 17.57 1.42
C GLU A 201 -9.10 17.82 0.75
N ASN A 202 -7.98 17.50 1.44
CA ASN A 202 -6.66 17.63 0.85
C ASN A 202 -6.45 16.70 -0.34
N CYS A 203 -7.20 15.61 -0.42
CA CYS A 203 -7.12 14.67 -1.53
C CYS A 203 -7.80 15.17 -2.82
N LYS A 204 -8.65 16.20 -2.75
CA LYS A 204 -9.39 16.75 -3.90
C LYS A 204 -8.58 17.76 -4.73
N GLY A 205 -7.49 18.29 -4.18
CA GLY A 205 -6.69 19.35 -4.80
C GLY A 205 -5.19 19.07 -4.76
N SER A 206 -4.39 20.13 -4.85
CA SER A 206 -2.93 20.09 -4.74
C SER A 206 -2.42 20.24 -3.31
N ASN A 207 -3.30 20.12 -2.32
CA ASN A 207 -2.94 20.28 -0.92
C ASN A 207 -2.03 19.13 -0.45
N ARG A 208 -1.16 19.43 0.51
CA ARG A 208 -0.26 18.43 1.08
C ARG A 208 -1.06 17.36 1.83
N ILE A 209 -0.97 16.12 1.35
CA ILE A 209 -1.50 14.94 2.05
C ILE A 209 -0.47 14.50 3.09
N LYS A 210 -0.85 14.47 4.36
CA LYS A 210 -0.01 13.87 5.41
C LYS A 210 -0.21 12.36 5.40
N ARG A 211 0.88 11.61 5.37
CA ARG A 211 0.90 10.14 5.40
C ARG A 211 1.58 9.65 6.67
N PHE A 212 1.22 8.45 7.10
CA PHE A 212 1.83 7.80 8.25
C PHE A 212 2.23 6.36 7.91
N TYR A 213 3.45 6.00 8.28
CA TYR A 213 4.00 4.67 8.09
C TYR A 213 4.33 4.10 9.47
N PRO A 214 3.67 3.02 9.91
CA PRO A 214 3.88 2.48 11.26
C PRO A 214 5.22 1.75 11.43
N TYR A 215 5.94 1.53 10.32
CA TYR A 215 7.27 0.92 10.29
C TYR A 215 8.24 1.90 9.62
N ALA A 216 9.36 2.21 10.27
CA ALA A 216 10.28 3.25 9.78
C ALA A 216 11.02 2.82 8.50
N GLU A 217 11.40 1.55 8.39
CA GLU A 217 12.26 1.05 7.32
C GLU A 217 11.48 0.66 6.05
N GLN A 218 10.77 1.64 5.47
CA GLN A 218 10.00 1.43 4.23
C GLN A 218 10.88 0.93 3.07
N ASP A 219 12.15 1.32 3.04
CA ASP A 219 13.08 0.90 1.99
C ASP A 219 13.56 -0.55 2.17
N SER A 220 13.66 -1.04 3.41
CA SER A 220 13.92 -2.47 3.69
C SER A 220 12.79 -3.34 3.15
N ILE A 221 11.52 -2.90 3.26
CA ILE A 221 10.38 -3.62 2.67
C ILE A 221 10.48 -3.65 1.15
N LYS A 222 10.70 -2.50 0.50
CA LYS A 222 10.84 -2.43 -0.97
C LYS A 222 11.99 -3.31 -1.46
N LYS A 223 13.13 -3.29 -0.75
CA LYS A 223 14.30 -4.10 -1.06
C LYS A 223 13.96 -5.59 -0.96
N ALA A 224 13.31 -6.03 0.12
CA ALA A 224 12.90 -7.41 0.29
C ALA A 224 11.93 -7.87 -0.80
N ILE A 225 10.91 -7.06 -1.15
CA ILE A 225 9.96 -7.37 -2.23
C ILE A 225 10.70 -7.51 -3.58
N LEU A 226 11.63 -6.61 -3.88
CA LEU A 226 12.42 -6.70 -5.10
C LEU A 226 13.34 -7.93 -5.09
N THR A 227 13.96 -8.26 -3.95
CA THR A 227 14.75 -9.48 -3.78
C THR A 227 13.91 -10.73 -4.00
N LEU A 228 12.70 -10.81 -3.43
CA LEU A 228 11.77 -11.92 -3.70
C LEU A 228 11.47 -12.02 -5.20
N SER A 229 11.17 -10.90 -5.85
CA SER A 229 10.90 -10.88 -7.28
C SER A 229 12.10 -11.37 -8.09
N ARG A 230 13.33 -11.02 -7.72
CA ARG A 230 14.54 -11.50 -8.40
C ARG A 230 14.81 -12.98 -8.15
N ARG A 231 14.58 -13.46 -6.93
CA ARG A 231 14.72 -14.89 -6.61
C ARG A 231 13.71 -15.76 -7.34
N VAL A 232 12.53 -15.23 -7.71
CA VAL A 232 11.52 -15.96 -8.49
C VAL A 232 11.74 -15.86 -10.00
N TYR A 233 12.15 -14.70 -10.53
CA TYR A 233 12.19 -14.43 -11.98
C TYR A 233 13.58 -14.15 -12.55
N GLY A 234 14.63 -14.22 -11.74
CA GLY A 234 16.01 -13.84 -12.09
C GLY A 234 16.33 -12.35 -11.84
N ASP A 235 17.61 -12.00 -11.91
CA ASP A 235 18.12 -10.67 -11.52
C ASP A 235 17.56 -9.50 -12.34
N HIS A 236 17.12 -9.79 -13.56
CA HIS A 236 16.49 -8.83 -14.46
C HIS A 236 15.00 -8.60 -14.19
N ALA A 237 14.45 -9.13 -13.07
CA ALA A 237 13.07 -8.89 -12.67
C ALA A 237 12.78 -7.38 -12.60
N ALA A 238 11.95 -6.92 -13.53
CA ALA A 238 11.68 -5.50 -13.71
C ALA A 238 10.72 -4.96 -12.64
N VAL A 239 10.81 -3.64 -12.43
CA VAL A 239 9.80 -2.82 -11.77
C VAL A 239 9.19 -1.92 -12.84
N ARG A 240 7.86 -1.90 -12.94
CA ARG A 240 7.14 -1.14 -13.97
C ARG A 240 5.89 -0.51 -13.39
N HIS A 241 5.28 0.41 -14.15
CA HIS A 241 3.97 0.97 -13.85
C HIS A 241 2.94 -0.15 -13.61
N PHE A 242 2.15 -0.05 -12.54
CA PHE A 242 1.32 -1.15 -12.06
C PHE A 242 0.34 -1.71 -13.11
N PRO A 243 -0.52 -0.89 -13.77
CA PRO A 243 -1.37 -1.37 -14.85
C PRO A 243 -0.62 -1.99 -16.04
N ALA A 244 0.63 -1.58 -16.32
CA ALA A 244 1.37 -2.05 -17.49
C ALA A 244 1.62 -3.56 -17.48
N TRP A 245 1.64 -4.19 -16.31
CA TRP A 245 1.78 -5.64 -16.16
C TRP A 245 0.60 -6.45 -16.70
N PHE A 246 -0.54 -5.82 -16.93
CA PHE A 246 -1.79 -6.47 -17.35
C PHE A 246 -2.13 -6.21 -18.82
N SER A 247 -1.12 -5.87 -19.64
CA SER A 247 -1.29 -5.57 -21.06
C SER A 247 -1.85 -6.73 -21.90
N GLY A 248 -1.49 -7.96 -21.53
CA GLY A 248 -2.04 -9.20 -22.10
C GLY A 248 -3.31 -9.70 -21.40
N GLY A 249 -3.89 -8.92 -20.49
CA GLY A 249 -5.05 -9.32 -19.70
C GLY A 249 -4.75 -10.36 -18.61
N PHE A 250 -5.82 -10.95 -18.08
CA PHE A 250 -5.78 -11.80 -16.89
C PHE A 250 -5.87 -13.30 -17.20
N GLY A 251 -6.33 -13.71 -18.38
CA GLY A 251 -6.49 -15.12 -18.74
C GLY A 251 -5.18 -15.90 -18.83
N ASN A 252 -5.31 -17.23 -18.89
CA ASN A 252 -4.23 -18.22 -19.03
C ASN A 252 -3.60 -18.28 -20.44
N ASN A 253 -3.81 -17.28 -21.30
CA ASN A 253 -3.15 -17.24 -22.61
C ASN A 253 -1.75 -16.62 -22.47
N ALA A 254 -0.86 -17.36 -21.81
CA ALA A 254 0.58 -17.32 -21.97
C ALA A 254 1.11 -18.74 -21.73
#